data_AF-A0A0F8Y3H5-F1
#
_entry.id   AF-A0A0F8Y3H5-F1
#
_cell.length_a   1.000
_cell.length_b   1.000
_cell.length_c   1.000
_cell.angle_alpha   90.00
_cell.angle_beta   90.00
_cell.angle_gamma   90.00
#
_symmetry.space_group_name_H-M   'P 1'
#
loop_
_entity.id
_entity.type
_entity.pdbx_description
1 polymer ?
#
loop_
_entity_poly.entity_id
_entity_poly.type
_entity_poly.pdbx_seq_one_letter_code
_entity_poly.pdbx_strand_id
1 'polypeptide(L)'
;MPLLERTYEIVKPSSLAIKWEQYEKIILGEWSGLLSPQNQDDETIFHSFFERHPCMLPRTYDVFGGGATDAWPGALISKPVLPTFTRKIPDFMWITFDSMATYAVLIEIEAPGKPWSTNDGYQSQKLTKAIDQLKEWKVWFSEPLNQAQFHQYYRIPNRFLRDRSFLQRYILIYGRRADATKDENFARKRAHLQDQDERFMTYDRLQPNKFLSNLLTVRIDGTGYKAISIPPTLTLGPMDAEDWSIIRDKKQAVLNNTYISTERKDFLIRRWPYWDEWAKSGKRGTISAGDIE
;
A
#
# COMPACT_ATOMS: atom_id res chain seq x y z
N MET A 1 42.38 3.35 1.22
CA MET A 1 41.05 3.99 1.14
C MET A 1 40.62 4.29 2.56
N PRO A 2 40.17 5.50 2.92
CA PRO A 2 39.58 5.70 4.23
C PRO A 2 38.31 4.84 4.31
N LEU A 3 38.17 4.06 5.39
CA LEU A 3 36.92 3.36 5.67
C LEU A 3 35.81 4.41 5.78
N LEU A 4 34.70 4.21 5.08
CA LEU A 4 33.51 5.02 5.28
C LEU A 4 33.01 4.79 6.71
N GLU A 5 33.11 5.80 7.56
CA GLU A 5 32.60 5.73 8.93
C GLU A 5 31.07 5.75 8.96
N ARG A 6 30.47 5.26 10.04
CA ARG A 6 29.02 5.41 10.27
C ARG A 6 28.74 6.89 10.56
N THR A 7 27.75 7.45 9.87
CA THR A 7 27.32 8.85 10.06
C THR A 7 26.04 8.97 10.90
N TYR A 8 25.61 7.87 11.52
CA TYR A 8 24.43 7.80 12.38
C TYR A 8 24.71 7.02 13.66
N GLU A 9 23.93 7.34 14.69
CA GLU A 9 23.83 6.61 15.96
C GLU A 9 22.60 5.70 15.95
N ILE A 10 22.70 4.53 16.59
CA ILE A 10 21.58 3.63 16.87
C ILE A 10 21.28 3.67 18.36
N VAL A 11 20.04 3.98 18.72
CA VAL A 11 19.55 4.05 20.08
C VAL A 11 18.66 2.86 20.38
N LYS A 12 19.05 2.03 21.34
CA LYS A 12 18.23 0.90 21.78
C LYS A 12 16.98 1.42 22.51
N PRO A 13 15.76 1.07 22.07
CA PRO A 13 14.55 1.50 22.75
C PRO A 13 14.36 0.73 24.07
N SER A 14 13.65 1.34 25.03
CA SER A 14 13.21 0.67 26.25
C SER A 14 12.05 -0.30 26.01
N SER A 15 11.23 -0.03 25.00
CA SER A 15 10.12 -0.88 24.53
C SER A 15 10.33 -1.22 23.06
N LEU A 16 10.29 -2.50 22.70
CA LEU A 16 10.50 -2.97 21.33
C LEU A 16 9.23 -2.86 20.50
N ALA A 17 9.40 -2.80 19.17
CA ALA A 17 8.28 -2.95 18.24
C ALA A 17 7.58 -4.31 18.45
N ILE A 18 6.28 -4.38 18.16
CA ILE A 18 5.54 -5.65 18.21
C ILE A 18 6.18 -6.61 17.22
N LYS A 19 6.40 -7.86 17.63
CA LYS A 19 6.90 -8.90 16.72
C LYS A 19 5.85 -9.23 15.67
N TRP A 20 6.29 -9.49 14.43
CA TRP A 20 5.40 -9.82 13.32
C TRP A 20 4.37 -10.90 13.69
N GLU A 21 4.82 -11.99 14.30
CA GLU A 21 3.99 -13.16 14.60
C GLU A 21 2.89 -12.83 15.63
N GLN A 22 3.09 -11.81 16.48
CA GLN A 22 2.07 -11.31 17.38
C GLN A 22 1.09 -10.39 16.64
N TYR A 23 1.60 -9.49 15.79
CA TYR A 23 0.77 -8.58 15.02
C TYR A 23 -0.11 -9.31 14.00
N GLU A 24 0.43 -10.31 13.31
CA GLU A 24 -0.28 -11.17 12.37
C GLU A 24 -1.51 -11.83 13.01
N LYS A 25 -1.37 -12.35 14.24
CA LYS A 25 -2.49 -12.95 14.99
C LYS A 25 -3.60 -11.93 15.29
N ILE A 26 -3.22 -10.71 15.67
CA ILE A 26 -4.17 -9.62 15.93
C ILE A 26 -4.96 -9.31 14.65
N ILE A 27 -4.24 -9.08 13.54
CA ILE A 27 -4.85 -8.73 12.25
C ILE A 27 -5.77 -9.83 11.75
N LEU A 28 -5.35 -11.11 11.84
CA LEU A 28 -6.19 -12.24 11.41
C LEU A 28 -7.48 -12.36 12.23
N GLY A 29 -7.41 -12.09 13.54
CA GLY A 29 -8.59 -12.04 14.40
C GLY A 29 -9.56 -10.94 13.98
N GLU A 30 -9.06 -9.71 13.77
CA GLU A 30 -9.87 -8.59 13.28
C GLU A 30 -10.45 -8.86 11.89
N TRP A 31 -9.64 -9.41 10.99
CA TRP A 31 -10.06 -9.73 9.62
C TRP A 31 -11.20 -10.75 9.60
N SER A 32 -11.10 -11.80 10.41
CA SER A 32 -12.15 -12.81 10.52
C SER A 32 -13.46 -12.22 11.02
N GLY A 33 -13.42 -11.32 12.02
CA GLY A 33 -14.59 -10.60 12.50
C GLY A 33 -15.16 -9.62 11.46
N LEU A 34 -14.29 -8.97 10.70
CA LEU A 34 -14.66 -8.01 9.68
C LEU A 34 -15.41 -8.67 8.52
N LEU A 35 -15.08 -9.92 8.16
CA LEU A 35 -15.74 -10.70 7.11
C LEU A 35 -17.13 -11.24 7.48
N SER A 36 -17.64 -10.91 8.66
CA SER A 36 -18.99 -11.30 9.11
C SER A 36 -20.10 -10.75 8.20
N PRO A 37 -21.26 -11.43 8.10
CA PRO A 37 -22.38 -10.99 7.25
C PRO A 37 -22.84 -9.55 7.49
N GLN A 38 -22.78 -9.07 8.74
CA GLN A 38 -23.25 -7.74 9.14
C GLN A 38 -22.44 -6.60 8.50
N ASN A 39 -21.22 -6.89 8.07
CA ASN A 39 -20.27 -5.92 7.55
C ASN A 39 -20.21 -5.89 6.01
N GLN A 40 -20.82 -6.86 5.33
CA GLN A 40 -20.52 -7.14 3.91
C GLN A 40 -20.86 -6.00 2.93
N ASP A 41 -21.77 -5.09 3.31
CA ASP A 41 -22.20 -3.99 2.44
C ASP A 41 -21.55 -2.65 2.79
N ASP A 42 -20.78 -2.57 3.88
CA ASP A 42 -20.08 -1.34 4.27
C ASP A 42 -18.63 -1.36 3.79
N GLU A 43 -18.38 -0.72 2.66
CA GLU A 43 -17.03 -0.58 2.09
C GLU A 43 -16.09 0.24 2.99
N THR A 44 -16.63 1.17 3.77
CA THR A 44 -15.86 2.15 4.57
C THR A 44 -15.08 1.47 5.69
N ILE A 45 -15.65 0.44 6.32
CA ILE A 45 -14.97 -0.32 7.37
C ILE A 45 -13.82 -1.16 6.82
N PHE A 46 -13.93 -1.68 5.59
CA PHE A 46 -12.82 -2.36 4.91
C PHE A 46 -11.73 -1.38 4.50
N HIS A 47 -12.10 -0.23 3.94
CA HIS A 47 -11.16 0.84 3.63
C HIS A 47 -10.36 1.24 4.87
N SER A 48 -11.06 1.52 5.97
CA SER A 48 -10.45 1.92 7.25
C SER A 48 -9.57 0.82 7.85
N PHE A 49 -9.91 -0.45 7.62
CA PHE A 49 -9.08 -1.58 8.02
C PHE A 49 -7.78 -1.64 7.21
N PHE A 50 -7.85 -1.52 5.89
CA PHE A 50 -6.65 -1.53 5.03
C PHE A 50 -5.77 -0.29 5.23
N GLU A 51 -6.36 0.88 5.54
CA GLU A 51 -5.58 2.05 5.95
C GLU A 51 -4.79 1.82 7.26
N ARG A 52 -5.28 0.98 8.17
CA ARG A 52 -4.54 0.63 9.40
C ARG A 52 -3.55 -0.51 9.20
N HIS A 53 -3.85 -1.42 8.26
CA HIS A 53 -3.11 -2.66 8.06
C HIS A 53 -2.72 -2.81 6.58
N PRO A 54 -1.80 -1.98 6.06
CA PRO A 54 -1.38 -2.04 4.66
C PRO A 54 -0.82 -3.42 4.26
N CYS A 55 -0.31 -4.19 5.23
CA CYS A 55 0.15 -5.56 5.02
C CYS A 55 -0.95 -6.56 4.61
N MET A 56 -2.22 -6.18 4.70
CA MET A 56 -3.35 -6.99 4.22
C MET A 56 -3.62 -6.83 2.73
N LEU A 57 -3.11 -5.75 2.12
CA LEU A 57 -3.23 -5.56 0.68
C LEU A 57 -2.20 -6.41 -0.06
N PRO A 58 -2.52 -6.87 -1.28
CA PRO A 58 -1.61 -7.72 -2.04
C PRO A 58 -0.31 -6.99 -2.38
N ARG A 59 0.80 -7.66 -2.12
CA ARG A 59 2.12 -7.23 -2.60
C ARG A 59 2.19 -7.42 -4.11
N THR A 60 2.65 -6.40 -4.83
CA THR A 60 2.73 -6.39 -6.30
C THR A 60 3.48 -7.59 -6.88
N TYR A 61 4.65 -7.92 -6.32
CA TYR A 61 5.46 -9.06 -6.76
C TYR A 61 4.68 -10.38 -6.70
N ASP A 62 3.95 -10.62 -5.60
CA ASP A 62 3.23 -11.87 -5.36
C ASP A 62 2.04 -12.04 -6.32
N VAL A 63 1.56 -10.93 -6.89
CA VAL A 63 0.41 -10.90 -7.81
C VAL A 63 0.83 -10.99 -9.28
N PHE A 64 1.87 -10.25 -9.66
CA PHE A 64 2.21 -10.03 -11.07
C PHE A 64 3.60 -10.55 -11.47
N GLY A 65 4.41 -11.05 -10.53
CA GLY A 65 5.76 -11.55 -10.82
C GLY A 65 6.79 -10.47 -11.20
N GLY A 66 6.42 -9.19 -11.16
CA GLY A 66 7.30 -8.03 -11.38
C GLY A 66 6.97 -6.87 -10.43
N GLY A 67 7.84 -5.88 -10.31
CA GLY A 67 7.78 -4.85 -9.25
C GLY A 67 8.30 -5.37 -7.89
N ALA A 68 9.16 -4.60 -7.23
CA ALA A 68 9.79 -4.98 -5.96
C ALA A 68 8.87 -4.83 -4.74
N THR A 69 9.38 -5.27 -3.58
CA THR A 69 8.78 -5.08 -2.25
C THR A 69 8.68 -3.61 -1.86
N ASP A 70 9.63 -2.81 -2.32
CA ASP A 70 9.85 -1.47 -1.80
C ASP A 70 8.88 -0.52 -2.50
N ALA A 71 7.77 -0.25 -1.81
CA ALA A 71 6.84 0.78 -2.23
C ALA A 71 7.49 2.13 -1.96
N TRP A 72 7.51 3.06 -2.90
CA TRP A 72 7.85 4.46 -2.66
C TRP A 72 6.64 5.18 -2.04
N PRO A 73 6.80 5.98 -0.96
CA PRO A 73 8.01 6.29 -0.19
C PRO A 73 8.11 5.48 1.12
N GLY A 74 8.07 4.16 1.03
CA GLY A 74 7.93 3.23 2.15
C GLY A 74 6.50 3.14 2.69
N ALA A 75 5.48 3.35 1.83
CA ALA A 75 4.09 3.45 2.27
C ALA A 75 3.04 3.02 1.23
N LEU A 76 1.88 2.60 1.73
CA LEU A 76 0.61 2.51 0.98
C LEU A 76 0.03 3.89 0.79
N ILE A 77 -0.34 4.25 -0.42
CA ILE A 77 -1.03 5.51 -0.68
C ILE A 77 -2.53 5.24 -0.67
N SER A 78 -3.26 5.86 0.26
CA SER A 78 -4.72 5.77 0.30
C SER A 78 -5.37 6.96 -0.40
N LYS A 79 -6.46 6.68 -1.12
CA LYS A 79 -7.21 7.62 -1.96
C LYS A 79 -6.29 8.44 -2.88
N PRO A 80 -5.40 7.78 -3.66
CA PRO A 80 -4.47 8.44 -4.57
C PRO A 80 -5.18 9.33 -5.60
N VAL A 81 -4.90 10.63 -5.59
CA VAL A 81 -5.39 11.54 -6.62
C VAL A 81 -4.67 11.27 -7.95
N LEU A 82 -5.42 11.09 -9.02
CA LEU A 82 -4.90 11.20 -10.39
C LEU A 82 -5.09 12.65 -10.83
N PRO A 83 -4.03 13.45 -11.05
CA PRO A 83 -4.15 14.86 -11.41
C PRO A 83 -5.10 15.07 -12.60
N THR A 84 -5.94 16.10 -12.59
CA THR A 84 -6.95 16.39 -13.65
C THR A 84 -8.06 15.35 -13.81
N PHE A 85 -7.98 14.19 -13.14
CA PHE A 85 -9.06 13.21 -13.12
C PHE A 85 -10.08 13.58 -12.03
N THR A 86 -11.34 13.73 -12.42
CA THR A 86 -12.42 14.20 -11.54
C THR A 86 -13.46 13.12 -11.22
N ARG A 87 -13.27 11.89 -11.72
CA ARG A 87 -14.14 10.72 -11.45
C ARG A 87 -13.62 9.91 -10.25
N LYS A 88 -14.21 8.74 -9.96
CA LYS A 88 -13.93 7.93 -8.76
C LYS A 88 -12.42 7.70 -8.60
N ILE A 89 -11.89 8.22 -7.49
CA ILE A 89 -10.49 8.09 -7.08
C ILE A 89 -10.25 6.63 -6.66
N PRO A 90 -9.13 5.99 -7.07
CA PRO A 90 -8.80 4.64 -6.60
C PRO A 90 -8.75 4.58 -5.07
N ASP A 91 -9.13 3.46 -4.47
CA ASP A 91 -9.08 3.33 -3.00
C ASP A 91 -7.65 3.34 -2.47
N PHE A 92 -6.74 2.65 -3.15
CA PHE A 92 -5.33 2.59 -2.77
C PHE A 92 -4.38 2.52 -3.98
N MET A 93 -3.10 2.77 -3.72
CA MET A 93 -2.03 2.62 -4.70
C MET A 93 -0.70 2.24 -4.08
N TRP A 94 0.04 1.38 -4.78
CA TRP A 94 1.48 1.24 -4.62
C TRP A 94 2.20 1.97 -5.75
N ILE A 95 3.27 2.68 -5.43
CA ILE A 95 4.31 3.02 -6.40
C ILE A 95 5.46 2.09 -6.11
N THR A 96 5.78 1.17 -7.00
CA THR A 96 6.88 0.21 -6.82
C THR A 96 7.73 0.17 -8.08
N PHE A 97 8.86 -0.51 -8.05
CA PHE A 97 9.77 -0.58 -9.18
C PHE A 97 10.59 -1.86 -9.16
N ASP A 98 11.08 -2.28 -10.30
CA ASP A 98 12.15 -3.29 -10.42
C ASP A 98 13.30 -2.71 -11.26
N SER A 99 14.20 -3.57 -11.75
CA SER A 99 15.31 -3.13 -12.58
C SER A 99 14.87 -2.57 -13.94
N MET A 100 13.67 -2.91 -14.42
CA MET A 100 13.19 -2.60 -15.77
C MET A 100 12.11 -1.51 -15.79
N ALA A 101 11.26 -1.46 -14.78
CA ALA A 101 10.09 -0.59 -14.79
C ALA A 101 9.77 -0.01 -13.41
N THR A 102 9.12 1.15 -13.43
CA THR A 102 8.39 1.73 -12.31
C THR A 102 6.90 1.54 -12.56
N TYR A 103 6.18 1.13 -11.53
CA TYR A 103 4.78 0.74 -11.58
C TYR A 103 3.94 1.65 -10.70
N ALA A 104 2.87 2.19 -11.26
CA ALA A 104 1.70 2.61 -10.49
C ALA A 104 0.72 1.43 -10.43
N VAL A 105 0.53 0.86 -9.24
CA VAL A 105 -0.38 -0.26 -9.01
C VAL A 105 -1.61 0.29 -8.31
N LEU A 106 -2.68 0.50 -9.05
CA LEU A 106 -3.95 0.97 -8.51
C LEU A 106 -4.75 -0.20 -7.95
N ILE A 107 -5.32 -0.01 -6.77
CA ILE A 107 -6.12 -1.01 -6.06
C ILE A 107 -7.48 -0.41 -5.80
N GLU A 108 -8.50 -1.07 -6.33
CA GLU A 108 -9.90 -0.79 -6.04
C GLU A 108 -10.46 -1.86 -5.13
N ILE A 109 -11.24 -1.45 -4.13
CA ILE A 109 -12.03 -2.35 -3.30
C ILE A 109 -13.51 -2.10 -3.54
N GLU A 110 -14.28 -3.17 -3.53
CA GLU A 110 -15.72 -3.11 -3.70
C GLU A 110 -16.35 -4.03 -2.65
N ALA A 111 -17.35 -3.53 -1.89
CA ALA A 111 -17.90 -4.22 -0.73
C ALA A 111 -18.08 -5.75 -0.91
N PRO A 112 -17.71 -6.60 0.07
CA PRO A 112 -17.74 -8.05 -0.08
C PRO A 112 -19.11 -8.64 -0.44
N GLY A 113 -20.21 -7.97 -0.09
CA GLY A 113 -21.58 -8.37 -0.44
C GLY A 113 -21.95 -8.12 -1.90
N LYS A 114 -21.11 -7.43 -2.68
CA LYS A 114 -21.41 -7.13 -4.08
C LYS A 114 -21.35 -8.40 -4.93
N PRO A 115 -22.41 -8.71 -5.72
CA PRO A 115 -22.51 -9.92 -6.51
C PRO A 115 -21.56 -9.88 -7.70
N TRP A 116 -20.94 -11.01 -8.00
CA TRP A 116 -20.13 -11.25 -9.19
C TRP A 116 -20.99 -11.49 -10.42
N SER A 117 -22.07 -12.27 -10.27
CA SER A 117 -22.98 -12.63 -11.35
C SER A 117 -24.45 -12.32 -11.01
N THR A 118 -25.30 -12.29 -12.04
CA THR A 118 -26.75 -12.33 -11.90
C THR A 118 -27.20 -13.75 -11.55
N ASN A 119 -28.48 -13.90 -11.20
CA ASN A 119 -29.08 -15.22 -10.98
C ASN A 119 -29.06 -16.11 -12.24
N ASP A 120 -29.00 -15.49 -13.43
CA ASP A 120 -28.91 -16.19 -14.73
C ASP A 120 -27.46 -16.47 -15.16
N GLY A 121 -26.48 -16.27 -14.28
CA GLY A 121 -25.06 -16.58 -14.54
C GLY A 121 -24.33 -15.53 -15.40
N TYR A 122 -24.94 -14.39 -15.72
CA TYR A 122 -24.27 -13.29 -16.42
C TYR A 122 -23.45 -12.43 -15.46
N GLN A 123 -22.47 -11.69 -15.97
CA GLN A 123 -21.74 -10.70 -15.17
C GLN A 123 -22.70 -9.67 -14.57
N SER A 124 -22.53 -9.36 -13.28
CA SER A 124 -23.39 -8.37 -12.63
C SER A 124 -23.10 -6.95 -13.14
N GLN A 125 -24.11 -6.07 -13.08
CA GLN A 125 -23.92 -4.66 -13.41
C GLN A 125 -22.94 -3.97 -12.45
N LYS A 126 -22.90 -4.41 -11.18
CA LYS A 126 -21.96 -3.88 -10.17
C LYS A 126 -20.52 -4.22 -10.53
N LEU A 127 -20.25 -5.48 -10.92
CA LEU A 127 -18.91 -5.88 -11.37
C LEU A 127 -18.52 -5.17 -12.66
N THR A 128 -19.46 -5.00 -13.59
CA THR A 128 -19.22 -4.24 -14.83
C THR A 128 -18.78 -2.80 -14.54
N LYS A 129 -19.46 -2.11 -13.61
CA LYS A 129 -19.08 -0.75 -13.21
C LYS A 129 -17.69 -0.70 -12.54
N ALA A 130 -17.36 -1.67 -11.70
CA ALA A 130 -16.03 -1.75 -11.08
C ALA A 130 -14.91 -1.98 -12.11
N ILE A 131 -15.15 -2.85 -13.11
CA ILE A 131 -14.20 -3.07 -14.21
C ILE A 131 -14.06 -1.81 -15.08
N ASP A 132 -15.16 -1.10 -15.35
CA ASP A 132 -15.13 0.13 -16.14
C ASP A 132 -14.35 1.25 -15.43
N GLN A 133 -14.34 1.31 -14.10
CA GLN A 133 -13.48 2.24 -13.35
C GLN A 133 -11.99 1.99 -13.62
N LEU A 134 -11.55 0.73 -13.69
CA LEU A 134 -10.16 0.42 -14.05
C LEU A 134 -9.82 0.92 -15.46
N LYS A 135 -10.76 0.77 -16.41
CA LYS A 135 -10.60 1.27 -17.78
C LYS A 135 -10.50 2.79 -17.84
N GLU A 136 -11.26 3.51 -17.02
CA GLU A 136 -11.15 4.97 -16.94
C GLU A 136 -9.74 5.41 -16.54
N TRP A 137 -9.12 4.71 -15.59
CA TRP A 137 -7.74 5.00 -15.20
C TRP A 137 -6.74 4.60 -16.29
N LYS A 138 -6.94 3.47 -16.98
CA LYS A 138 -6.14 3.11 -18.16
C LYS A 138 -6.16 4.21 -19.23
N VAL A 139 -7.34 4.75 -19.53
CA VAL A 139 -7.50 5.88 -20.47
C VAL A 139 -6.81 7.13 -19.93
N TRP A 140 -6.88 7.38 -18.62
CA TRP A 140 -6.17 8.52 -18.04
C TRP A 140 -4.65 8.38 -18.20
N PHE A 141 -4.09 7.19 -17.94
CA PHE A 141 -2.66 6.92 -18.07
C PHE A 141 -2.19 6.78 -19.52
N SER A 142 -3.06 6.57 -20.51
CA SER A 142 -2.63 6.52 -21.92
C SER A 142 -2.13 7.88 -22.44
N GLU A 143 -2.45 8.97 -21.75
CA GLU A 143 -1.99 10.31 -22.09
C GLU A 143 -0.60 10.61 -21.47
N PRO A 144 0.44 10.88 -22.27
CA PRO A 144 1.80 11.13 -21.75
C PRO A 144 1.90 12.32 -20.80
N LEU A 145 1.10 13.37 -21.02
CA LEU A 145 1.05 14.53 -20.13
C LEU A 145 0.52 14.17 -18.74
N ASN A 146 -0.44 13.25 -18.66
CA ASN A 146 -0.98 12.76 -17.39
C ASN A 146 0.08 11.96 -16.62
N GLN A 147 0.86 11.13 -17.31
CA GLN A 147 1.98 10.41 -16.68
C GLN A 147 3.04 11.39 -16.13
N ALA A 148 3.39 12.44 -16.89
CA ALA A 148 4.32 13.45 -16.42
C ALA A 148 3.80 14.20 -15.17
N GLN A 149 2.52 14.57 -15.16
CA GLN A 149 1.87 15.16 -13.99
C GLN A 149 1.83 14.20 -12.80
N PHE A 150 1.56 12.91 -13.03
CA PHE A 150 1.60 11.88 -12.00
C PHE A 150 2.99 11.82 -11.33
N HIS A 151 4.07 11.74 -12.12
CA HIS A 151 5.43 11.70 -11.60
C HIS A 151 5.76 12.90 -10.70
N GLN A 152 5.37 14.10 -11.12
CA GLN A 152 5.57 15.33 -10.36
C GLN A 152 4.73 15.33 -9.08
N TYR A 153 3.44 15.00 -9.17
CA TYR A 153 2.51 15.04 -8.04
C TYR A 153 2.95 14.08 -6.94
N TYR A 154 3.33 12.85 -7.31
CA TYR A 154 3.82 11.82 -6.38
C TYR A 154 5.30 11.94 -6.02
N ARG A 155 5.99 12.98 -6.51
CA ARG A 155 7.40 13.24 -6.20
C ARG A 155 8.29 12.00 -6.38
N ILE A 156 8.04 11.25 -7.45
CA ILE A 156 8.78 10.02 -7.72
C ILE A 156 10.23 10.41 -8.07
N PRO A 157 11.24 9.89 -7.35
CA PRO A 157 12.63 10.22 -7.61
C PRO A 157 13.02 9.93 -9.05
N ASN A 158 13.75 10.86 -9.68
CA ASN A 158 14.24 10.68 -11.06
C ASN A 158 15.04 9.38 -11.24
N ARG A 159 15.72 8.88 -10.19
CA ARG A 159 16.44 7.59 -10.21
C ARG A 159 15.53 6.39 -10.50
N PHE A 160 14.23 6.50 -10.25
CA PHE A 160 13.25 5.47 -10.56
C PHE A 160 12.59 5.68 -11.93
N LEU A 161 12.81 6.81 -12.60
CA LEU A 161 12.14 7.14 -13.87
C LEU A 161 13.11 7.18 -15.06
N ARG A 162 14.37 7.60 -14.85
CA ARG A 162 15.31 7.94 -15.94
C ARG A 162 15.58 6.78 -16.90
N ASP A 163 15.75 5.58 -16.36
CA ASP A 163 16.22 4.40 -17.11
C ASP A 163 15.21 3.25 -17.03
N ARG A 164 13.94 3.56 -16.74
CA ARG A 164 12.88 2.58 -16.52
C ARG A 164 11.63 2.97 -17.28
N SER A 165 10.94 1.97 -17.81
CA SER A 165 9.58 2.17 -18.34
C SER A 165 8.63 2.54 -17.20
N PHE A 166 7.62 3.35 -17.48
CA PHE A 166 6.53 3.59 -16.53
C PHE A 166 5.30 2.80 -16.95
N LEU A 167 4.89 1.85 -16.10
CA LEU A 167 3.80 0.91 -16.37
C LEU A 167 2.72 1.02 -15.31
N GLN A 168 1.51 0.59 -15.65
CA GLN A 168 0.38 0.58 -14.73
C GLN A 168 -0.16 -0.83 -14.55
N ARG A 169 -0.60 -1.14 -13.34
CA ARG A 169 -1.26 -2.39 -12.99
C ARG A 169 -2.47 -2.13 -12.12
N TYR A 170 -3.43 -3.03 -12.17
CA TYR A 170 -4.72 -2.81 -11.56
C TYR A 170 -5.14 -4.04 -10.75
N ILE A 171 -5.51 -3.84 -9.50
CA ILE A 171 -6.05 -4.88 -8.63
C ILE A 171 -7.48 -4.50 -8.28
N LEU A 172 -8.40 -5.43 -8.51
CA LEU A 172 -9.78 -5.31 -8.03
C LEU A 172 -10.02 -6.35 -6.95
N ILE A 173 -10.30 -5.89 -5.73
CA ILE A 173 -10.71 -6.72 -4.61
C ILE A 173 -12.23 -6.63 -4.50
N TYR A 174 -12.93 -7.69 -4.89
CA TYR A 174 -14.38 -7.65 -5.09
C TYR A 174 -15.05 -8.90 -4.52
N GLY A 175 -16.12 -8.71 -3.75
CA GLY A 175 -17.01 -9.80 -3.37
C GLY A 175 -16.40 -10.93 -2.53
N ARG A 176 -17.25 -11.90 -2.15
CA ARG A 176 -16.83 -13.15 -1.49
C ARG A 176 -16.57 -14.27 -2.50
N ARG A 177 -15.69 -15.21 -2.14
CA ARG A 177 -15.40 -16.43 -2.94
C ARG A 177 -16.65 -17.27 -3.19
N ALA A 178 -17.48 -17.43 -2.17
CA ALA A 178 -18.69 -18.25 -2.26
C ALA A 178 -19.64 -17.79 -3.38
N ASP A 179 -19.76 -16.47 -3.59
CA ASP A 179 -20.56 -15.92 -4.69
C ASP A 179 -19.83 -16.07 -6.04
N ALA A 180 -18.52 -15.78 -6.06
CA ALA A 180 -17.72 -15.85 -7.29
C ALA A 180 -17.59 -17.25 -7.90
N THR A 181 -17.88 -18.30 -7.12
CA THR A 181 -17.87 -19.70 -7.54
C THR A 181 -19.26 -20.36 -7.50
N LYS A 182 -20.32 -19.58 -7.29
CA LYS A 182 -21.70 -20.09 -7.17
C LYS A 182 -22.20 -20.70 -8.48
N ASP A 183 -21.84 -20.10 -9.61
CA ASP A 183 -22.15 -20.59 -10.95
C ASP A 183 -20.87 -21.04 -11.65
N GLU A 184 -20.82 -22.31 -12.08
CA GLU A 184 -19.61 -22.89 -12.69
C GLU A 184 -19.24 -22.24 -14.03
N ASN A 185 -20.23 -21.87 -14.84
CA ASN A 185 -20.00 -21.24 -16.14
C ASN A 185 -19.41 -19.84 -15.96
N PHE A 186 -19.97 -19.07 -15.05
CA PHE A 186 -19.45 -17.76 -14.68
C PHE A 186 -18.05 -17.88 -14.06
N ALA A 187 -17.83 -18.84 -13.16
CA ALA A 187 -16.53 -19.06 -12.54
C ALA A 187 -15.42 -19.32 -13.57
N ARG A 188 -15.71 -20.09 -14.63
CA ARG A 188 -14.80 -20.29 -15.78
C ARG A 188 -14.63 -19.00 -16.58
N LYS A 189 -15.72 -18.30 -16.91
CA LYS A 189 -15.68 -17.03 -17.63
C LYS A 189 -14.84 -15.97 -16.91
N ARG A 190 -14.90 -15.93 -15.58
CA ARG A 190 -14.19 -14.95 -14.75
C ARG A 190 -12.68 -14.94 -14.98
N ALA A 191 -12.08 -16.10 -15.26
CA ALA A 191 -10.65 -16.19 -15.57
C ALA A 191 -10.25 -15.41 -16.84
N HIS A 192 -11.22 -15.14 -17.72
CA HIS A 192 -11.04 -14.41 -18.98
C HIS A 192 -11.54 -12.96 -18.92
N LEU A 193 -11.97 -12.47 -17.76
CA LEU A 193 -12.43 -11.07 -17.61
C LEU A 193 -11.29 -10.07 -17.40
N GLN A 194 -10.13 -10.54 -16.96
CA GLN A 194 -8.99 -9.69 -16.63
C GLN A 194 -7.96 -9.67 -17.77
N ASP A 195 -7.39 -8.50 -18.05
CA ASP A 195 -6.23 -8.35 -18.94
C ASP A 195 -4.92 -8.75 -18.23
N GLN A 196 -3.79 -8.75 -18.95
CA GLN A 196 -2.48 -9.16 -18.38
C GLN A 196 -2.04 -8.31 -17.17
N ASP A 197 -2.37 -7.01 -17.19
CA ASP A 197 -1.97 -6.03 -16.16
C ASP A 197 -3.05 -5.86 -15.09
N GLU A 198 -4.07 -6.71 -15.11
CA GLU A 198 -5.17 -6.72 -14.17
C GLU A 198 -5.17 -7.98 -13.30
N ARG A 199 -5.61 -7.82 -12.06
CA ARG A 199 -5.89 -8.95 -11.18
C ARG A 199 -7.18 -8.75 -10.42
N PHE A 200 -8.12 -9.68 -10.61
CA PHE A 200 -9.34 -9.71 -9.82
C PHE A 200 -9.21 -10.75 -8.72
N MET A 201 -9.55 -10.37 -7.49
CA MET A 201 -9.51 -11.29 -6.35
C MET A 201 -10.64 -11.04 -5.37
N THR A 202 -11.01 -12.08 -4.63
CA THR A 202 -12.03 -12.04 -3.59
C THR A 202 -11.39 -11.64 -2.27
N TYR A 203 -12.19 -11.08 -1.36
CA TYR A 203 -11.76 -10.78 0.01
C TYR A 203 -11.13 -12.01 0.70
N ASP A 204 -11.66 -13.22 0.44
CA ASP A 204 -11.15 -14.48 0.99
C ASP A 204 -9.72 -14.86 0.57
N ARG A 205 -9.09 -14.13 -0.36
CA ARG A 205 -7.71 -14.38 -0.78
C ARG A 205 -6.71 -13.49 -0.04
N LEU A 206 -7.17 -12.45 0.65
CA LEU A 206 -6.30 -11.53 1.37
C LEU A 206 -5.78 -12.19 2.65
N GLN A 207 -4.49 -11.99 2.88
CA GLN A 207 -3.77 -12.49 4.04
C GLN A 207 -2.64 -11.50 4.39
N PRO A 208 -2.28 -11.36 5.67
CA PRO A 208 -1.22 -10.46 6.08
C PRO A 208 0.12 -10.90 5.49
N ASN A 209 0.89 -9.94 4.98
CA ASN A 209 2.18 -10.19 4.34
C ASN A 209 3.32 -9.58 5.16
N LYS A 210 4.23 -10.43 5.65
CA LYS A 210 5.38 -10.03 6.49
C LYS A 210 6.29 -9.01 5.81
N PHE A 211 6.43 -9.08 4.48
CA PHE A 211 7.27 -8.14 3.73
C PHE A 211 6.71 -6.72 3.70
N LEU A 212 5.42 -6.55 4.01
CA LEU A 212 4.75 -5.25 4.09
C LEU A 212 4.55 -4.80 5.55
N SER A 213 5.15 -5.52 6.51
CA SER A 213 4.92 -5.29 7.94
C SER A 213 5.30 -3.89 8.41
N ASN A 214 6.35 -3.31 7.85
CA ASN A 214 6.84 -1.98 8.24
C ASN A 214 6.30 -0.82 7.37
N LEU A 215 5.41 -1.10 6.42
CA LEU A 215 4.87 -0.04 5.57
C LEU A 215 3.88 0.84 6.32
N LEU A 216 4.03 2.15 6.13
CA LEU A 216 3.06 3.14 6.57
C LEU A 216 1.84 3.13 5.65
N THR A 217 0.78 3.81 6.07
CA THR A 217 -0.22 4.33 5.12
C THR A 217 -0.17 5.85 5.11
N VAL A 218 -0.16 6.42 3.91
CA VAL A 218 -0.10 7.85 3.66
C VAL A 218 -1.27 8.31 2.79
N ARG A 219 -1.63 9.58 2.92
CA ARG A 219 -2.37 10.34 1.90
C ARG A 219 -1.41 11.35 1.29
N ILE A 220 -1.72 11.81 0.09
CA ILE A 220 -0.98 12.90 -0.55
C ILE A 220 -1.91 14.10 -0.75
N ASP A 221 -1.39 15.29 -0.47
CA ASP A 221 -2.04 16.57 -0.74
C ASP A 221 -1.06 17.49 -1.50
N GLY A 222 -1.46 18.73 -1.80
CA GLY A 222 -0.64 19.70 -2.53
C GLY A 222 0.72 20.02 -1.88
N THR A 223 0.91 19.70 -0.61
CA THR A 223 2.16 19.89 0.15
C THR A 223 2.98 18.60 0.31
N GLY A 224 2.46 17.46 -0.15
CA GLY A 224 3.18 16.17 -0.23
C GLY A 224 2.54 15.06 0.61
N TYR A 225 3.32 14.06 0.98
CA TYR A 225 2.84 12.90 1.74
C TYR A 225 2.56 13.25 3.21
N LYS A 226 1.47 12.70 3.73
CA LYS A 226 1.02 12.81 5.12
C LYS A 226 0.73 11.41 5.66
N ALA A 227 1.32 11.04 6.80
CA ALA A 227 1.03 9.78 7.46
C ALA A 227 -0.43 9.74 7.95
N ILE A 228 -1.12 8.64 7.66
CA ILE A 228 -2.44 8.28 8.21
C ILE A 228 -2.24 7.32 9.36
N SER A 229 -1.47 6.27 9.12
CA SER A 229 -1.21 5.19 10.07
C SER A 229 0.25 4.76 9.99
N ILE A 230 0.72 4.19 11.10
CA ILE A 230 2.01 3.49 11.17
C ILE A 230 1.74 2.07 11.69
N PRO A 231 2.48 1.04 11.27
CA PRO A 231 2.30 -0.30 11.79
C PRO A 231 2.96 -0.43 13.18
N PRO A 232 2.44 -1.26 14.09
CA PRO A 232 3.05 -1.46 15.40
C PRO A 232 4.36 -2.27 15.37
N THR A 233 4.68 -2.88 14.23
CA THR A 233 5.94 -3.56 13.96
C THR A 233 7.05 -2.60 13.53
N LEU A 234 6.73 -1.32 13.29
CA LEU A 234 7.66 -0.32 12.75
C LEU A 234 8.96 -0.25 13.56
N THR A 235 10.06 -0.48 12.87
CA THR A 235 11.43 -0.19 13.31
C THR A 235 11.95 1.05 12.62
N LEU A 236 12.80 1.81 13.28
CA LEU A 236 13.52 2.94 12.66
C LEU A 236 14.94 2.51 12.29
N GLY A 237 15.52 3.12 11.26
CA GLY A 237 16.86 2.80 10.82
C GLY A 237 17.27 3.57 9.58
N PRO A 238 18.54 3.45 9.16
CA PRO A 238 19.10 4.21 8.06
C PRO A 238 18.56 3.78 6.68
N MET A 239 18.00 2.57 6.56
CA MET A 239 17.49 2.04 5.29
C MET A 239 16.26 2.81 4.78
N ASP A 240 15.29 3.06 5.66
CA ASP A 240 14.02 3.69 5.31
C ASP A 240 14.00 5.20 5.58
N ALA A 241 15.03 5.74 6.24
CA ALA A 241 15.06 7.13 6.69
C ALA A 241 14.95 8.13 5.53
N GLU A 242 15.56 7.86 4.37
CA GLU A 242 15.46 8.75 3.21
C GLU A 242 14.02 8.83 2.69
N ASP A 243 13.40 7.68 2.47
CA ASP A 243 12.05 7.55 1.95
C ASP A 243 11.03 8.14 2.94
N TRP A 244 11.16 7.88 4.24
CA TRP A 244 10.24 8.43 5.24
C TRP A 244 10.46 9.91 5.57
N SER A 245 11.60 10.49 5.19
CA SER A 245 11.92 11.90 5.49
C SER A 245 10.98 12.89 4.80
N ILE A 246 10.33 12.47 3.70
CA ILE A 246 9.38 13.30 2.94
C ILE A 246 7.94 13.18 3.46
N ILE A 247 7.68 12.26 4.40
CA ILE A 247 6.35 12.02 4.99
C ILE A 247 6.15 12.93 6.20
N ARG A 248 5.04 13.66 6.20
CA ARG A 248 4.65 14.60 7.27
C ARG A 248 3.70 13.94 8.29
N ASP A 249 3.46 14.63 9.40
CA ASP A 249 2.48 14.28 10.46
C ASP A 249 2.65 12.89 11.11
N LYS A 250 3.87 12.35 11.06
CA LYS A 250 4.21 11.03 11.62
C LYS A 250 3.91 10.92 13.12
N LYS A 251 4.12 12.01 13.87
CA LYS A 251 3.76 12.09 15.30
C LYS A 251 2.28 11.77 15.55
N GLN A 252 1.37 12.33 14.76
CA GLN A 252 -0.05 12.09 14.95
C GLN A 252 -0.43 10.65 14.62
N ALA A 253 0.15 10.09 13.55
CA ALA A 253 -0.04 8.69 13.18
C ALA A 253 0.45 7.73 14.28
N VAL A 254 1.59 8.04 14.93
CA VAL A 254 2.09 7.28 16.09
C VAL A 254 1.10 7.34 17.26
N LEU A 255 0.62 8.54 17.61
CA LEU A 255 -0.31 8.72 18.73
C LEU A 255 -1.63 7.97 18.53
N ASN A 256 -2.13 7.95 17.28
CA ASN A 256 -3.39 7.31 16.91
C ASN A 256 -3.34 5.78 16.88
N ASN A 257 -2.15 5.16 16.83
CA ASN A 257 -2.04 3.71 16.80
C ASN A 257 -2.43 3.10 18.16
N THR A 258 -3.36 2.14 18.19
CA THR A 258 -3.90 1.55 19.42
C THR A 258 -3.11 0.34 19.94
N TYR A 259 -2.20 -0.23 19.15
CA TYR A 259 -1.41 -1.41 19.52
C TYR A 259 -0.02 -1.03 20.07
N ILE A 260 0.51 0.15 19.73
CA ILE A 260 1.82 0.60 20.20
C ILE A 260 1.73 1.06 21.66
N SER A 261 2.61 0.55 22.51
CA SER A 261 2.74 0.98 23.92
C SER A 261 3.10 2.46 24.04
N THR A 262 2.75 3.10 25.15
CA THR A 262 3.10 4.51 25.41
C THR A 262 4.61 4.73 25.32
N GLU A 263 5.41 3.84 25.91
CA GLU A 263 6.87 3.93 25.91
C GLU A 263 7.44 3.84 24.48
N ARG A 264 6.86 2.97 23.63
CA ARG A 264 7.29 2.87 22.22
C ARG A 264 6.82 4.07 21.42
N LYS A 265 5.63 4.63 21.67
CA LYS A 265 5.17 5.87 21.03
C LYS A 265 6.12 7.02 21.33
N ASP A 266 6.48 7.20 22.60
CA ASP A 266 7.41 8.24 23.04
C ASP A 266 8.79 8.08 22.40
N PHE A 267 9.28 6.84 22.32
CA PHE A 267 10.50 6.53 21.60
C PHE A 267 10.42 6.96 20.12
N LEU A 268 9.41 6.50 19.38
CA LEU A 268 9.25 6.81 17.96
C LEU A 268 9.13 8.32 17.73
N ILE A 269 8.32 9.03 18.52
CA ILE A 269 8.11 10.48 18.40
C ILE A 269 9.41 11.25 18.63
N ARG A 270 10.20 10.86 19.63
CA ARG A 270 11.49 11.49 19.92
C ARG A 270 12.53 11.16 18.86
N ARG A 271 12.49 9.96 18.30
CA ARG A 271 13.57 9.41 17.49
C ARG A 271 13.43 9.67 16.00
N TRP A 272 12.21 9.73 15.48
CA TRP A 272 11.97 9.98 14.06
C TRP A 272 12.60 11.29 13.53
N PRO A 273 12.51 12.44 14.25
CA PRO A 273 13.10 13.69 13.78
C PRO A 273 14.61 13.59 13.50
N TYR A 274 15.34 12.82 14.31
CA TYR A 274 16.76 12.56 14.06
C TYR A 274 16.99 11.87 12.71
N TRP A 275 16.17 10.86 12.38
CA TRP A 275 16.30 10.15 11.10
C TRP A 275 15.93 11.04 9.92
N ASP A 276 14.92 11.89 10.08
CA ASP A 276 14.56 12.90 9.07
C ASP A 276 15.71 13.90 8.83
N GLU A 277 16.37 14.37 9.89
CA GLU A 277 17.53 15.28 9.81
C GLU A 277 18.75 14.59 9.19
N TRP A 278 19.05 13.37 9.63
CA TRP A 278 20.14 12.57 9.06
C TRP A 278 19.91 12.32 7.57
N ALA A 279 18.69 11.96 7.18
CA ALA A 279 18.30 11.78 5.78
C ALA A 279 18.52 13.04 4.94
N LYS A 280 18.15 14.21 5.46
CA LYS A 280 18.29 15.52 4.77
C LYS A 280 19.73 16.01 4.71
N SER A 281 20.60 15.60 5.63
CA SER A 281 21.99 16.06 5.70
C SER A 281 22.84 15.65 4.48
N GLY A 282 22.42 14.62 3.74
CA GLY A 282 23.15 14.07 2.59
C GLY A 282 24.49 13.41 2.93
N LYS A 283 24.92 13.41 4.20
CA LYS A 283 26.18 12.82 4.67
C LYS A 283 26.02 11.31 4.80
N ARG A 284 26.24 10.60 3.69
CA ARG A 284 26.19 9.13 3.67
C ARG A 284 27.51 8.54 4.14
N GLY A 285 27.41 7.65 5.13
CA GLY A 285 28.50 6.78 5.61
C GLY A 285 28.21 5.31 5.31
N THR A 286 28.88 4.39 6.00
CA THR A 286 28.54 2.97 5.92
C THR A 286 27.18 2.72 6.56
N ILE A 287 26.25 2.12 5.79
CA ILE A 287 24.90 1.73 6.23
C ILE A 287 24.83 0.21 6.36
N SER A 288 24.19 -0.28 7.42
CA SER A 288 23.93 -1.71 7.64
C SER A 288 22.42 -1.98 7.72
N ALA A 289 21.96 -2.99 6.99
CA ALA A 289 20.56 -3.44 7.07
C ALA A 289 20.17 -4.02 8.44
N GLY A 290 21.15 -4.40 9.27
CA GLY A 290 20.91 -4.87 10.63
C GLY A 290 20.84 -3.77 11.69
N ASP A 291 21.13 -2.52 11.32
CA ASP A 291 21.09 -1.39 12.25
C ASP A 291 19.63 -0.89 12.38
N ILE A 292 18.90 -1.40 13.36
CA ILE A 292 17.47 -1.13 13.59
C ILE A 292 17.17 -0.72 15.04
N GLU A 293 16.15 0.11 15.21
CA GLU A 293 15.65 0.66 16.48
C GLU A 293 14.18 0.32 16.75
#